data_AF-A0A1V5W2Z7-F1
#
_entry.id   AF-A0A1V5W2Z7-F1
#
_cell.length_a   1.000
_cell.length_b   1.000
_cell.length_c   1.000
_cell.angle_alpha   90.00
_cell.angle_beta   90.00
_cell.angle_gamma   90.00
#
_symmetry.space_group_name_H-M   'P 1'
#
loop_
_entity.id
_entity.type
_entity.pdbx_description
1 polymer ?
#
loop_
_entity_poly.entity_id
_entity_poly.type
_entity_poly.pdbx_seq_one_letter_code
_entity_poly.pdbx_strand_id
1 'polypeptide(L)'
;MQYEIIIYISVKLKDLDTELSAILAQIVEKEPEIEQIISELSDTYTLSAKNLLRYLILRTYDVSRYHDSLSDLGLSSLRTAEGYVYSNLFCIVKHVRLLQGKPYRKRKEIEIIGYQKSKKLIKTHANDLFNKKQKKQFTEIMVTLPLEAAHDKTIIRNMVKSGMEIARINLSHGTIAIWTKMIQHIHEVKQETKQEVKIFMDLSGPKIRTSQIEIRGKKGKVKNSITVRNGERIVLTKRLTLGKKSKFSKKNEQVQKAEIGVLLHEIIDDVQVNDVVLFDDGMIQSVVVSKSADEVEIEITNCYKTKLSSHKGINLPHTKLHLPALTDADIKHLPFVCEHANIVGYSFVRNQNDVKQLYSYLDTLGATDLGVVFKIENKEAVENLPFILLEGMRRNKIGVMIARGDLAVEIGFEKISEIQNHILLLCEAAHVPVIWATQVLDNLAKTGIPTRAEISDVAQGVQAECIMLNKGPYINEAIRTLKNILVQIEPHSFKKKNTLKPLDIALNAVGKLF
;
A
#
# COMPACT_ATOMS: atom_id res chain seq x y z
N MET A 1 -29.38 44.63 -8.01
CA MET A 1 -28.99 43.41 -8.76
C MET A 1 -27.59 43.47 -9.38
N GLN A 2 -27.30 44.20 -10.46
CA GLN A 2 -25.94 44.23 -11.05
C GLN A 2 -24.85 44.76 -10.09
N TYR A 3 -25.15 45.82 -9.33
CA TYR A 3 -24.24 46.37 -8.32
C TYR A 3 -23.97 45.40 -7.16
N GLU A 4 -24.98 44.67 -6.69
CA GLU A 4 -24.83 43.69 -5.61
C GLU A 4 -23.99 42.49 -6.05
N ILE A 5 -24.16 42.03 -7.30
CA ILE A 5 -23.34 40.96 -7.89
C ILE A 5 -21.88 41.41 -7.97
N ILE A 6 -21.61 42.65 -8.38
CA ILE A 6 -20.25 43.19 -8.47
C ILE A 6 -19.60 43.29 -7.09
N ILE A 7 -20.33 43.79 -6.08
CA ILE A 7 -19.84 43.88 -4.70
C ILE A 7 -19.56 42.47 -4.14
N TYR A 8 -20.47 41.53 -4.33
CA TYR A 8 -20.32 40.15 -3.88
C TYR A 8 -19.10 39.45 -4.49
N ILE A 9 -18.91 39.57 -5.81
CA ILE A 9 -17.74 39.02 -6.52
C ILE A 9 -16.45 39.71 -6.03
N SER A 10 -16.48 41.03 -5.82
CA SER A 10 -15.33 41.79 -5.33
C SER A 10 -14.88 41.34 -3.95
N VAL A 11 -15.81 41.10 -3.02
CA VAL A 11 -15.52 40.58 -1.67
C VAL A 11 -14.90 39.19 -1.76
N LYS A 12 -15.55 38.25 -2.48
CA LYS A 12 -15.02 36.88 -2.68
C LYS A 12 -13.61 36.87 -3.26
N LEU A 13 -13.33 37.70 -4.25
CA LEU A 13 -12.00 37.81 -4.87
C LEU A 13 -10.94 38.32 -3.88
N LYS A 14 -11.29 39.27 -3.01
CA LYS A 14 -10.38 39.83 -2.02
C LYS A 14 -10.04 38.81 -0.93
N ASP A 15 -11.03 38.04 -0.47
CA ASP A 15 -10.84 36.99 0.53
C ASP A 15 -9.96 35.85 -0.03
N LEU A 16 -10.28 35.38 -1.24
CA LEU A 16 -9.47 34.38 -1.94
C LEU A 16 -8.03 34.85 -2.19
N ASP A 17 -7.83 36.11 -2.60
CA ASP A 17 -6.48 36.69 -2.78
C ASP A 17 -5.70 36.65 -1.47
N THR A 18 -6.31 37.13 -0.39
CA THR A 18 -5.67 37.24 0.92
C THR A 18 -5.27 35.86 1.44
N GLU A 19 -6.22 34.93 1.47
CA GLU A 19 -5.98 33.61 2.05
C GLU A 19 -5.07 32.72 1.20
N LEU A 20 -5.32 32.65 -0.12
CA LEU A 20 -4.50 31.81 -1.00
C LEU A 20 -3.10 32.40 -1.23
N SER A 21 -2.95 33.73 -1.23
CA SER A 21 -1.62 34.36 -1.26
C SER A 21 -0.84 34.06 0.02
N ALA A 22 -1.48 33.99 1.18
CA ALA A 22 -0.83 33.64 2.44
C ALA A 22 -0.30 32.20 2.42
N ILE A 23 -1.11 31.24 1.94
CA ILE A 23 -0.68 29.85 1.77
C ILE A 23 0.49 29.75 0.77
N LEU A 24 0.39 30.45 -0.36
CA LEU A 24 1.46 30.49 -1.36
C LEU A 24 2.74 31.08 -0.77
N ALA A 25 2.65 32.16 0.00
CA ALA A 25 3.79 32.80 0.65
C ALA A 25 4.47 31.84 1.65
N GLN A 26 3.70 31.09 2.43
CA GLN A 26 4.20 30.08 3.37
C GLN A 26 4.99 28.96 2.66
N ILE A 27 4.49 28.48 1.51
CA ILE A 27 5.24 27.52 0.68
C ILE A 27 6.56 28.12 0.22
N VAL A 28 6.54 29.36 -0.27
CA VAL A 28 7.72 30.06 -0.77
C VAL A 28 8.75 30.32 0.34
N GLU A 29 8.29 30.70 1.53
CA GLU A 29 9.15 30.94 2.70
C GLU A 29 9.90 29.68 3.13
N LYS A 30 9.29 28.50 2.93
CA LYS A 30 9.86 27.19 3.27
C LYS A 30 10.78 26.58 2.21
N GLU A 31 10.94 27.23 1.06
CA GLU A 31 11.80 26.70 -0.02
C GLU A 31 13.25 26.48 0.41
N PRO A 32 13.92 27.36 1.19
CA PRO A 32 15.29 27.10 1.66
C PRO A 32 15.43 25.82 2.48
N GLU A 33 14.51 25.54 3.40
CA GLU A 33 14.50 24.29 4.17
C GLU A 33 14.19 23.09 3.28
N ILE A 34 13.32 23.24 2.27
CA ILE A 34 13.05 22.19 1.27
C ILE A 34 14.32 21.86 0.49
N GLU A 35 15.06 22.86 -0.02
CA GLU A 35 16.32 22.62 -0.75
C GLU A 35 17.36 21.92 0.13
N GLN A 36 17.41 22.23 1.43
CA GLN A 36 18.29 21.53 2.37
C GLN A 36 17.92 20.05 2.50
N ILE A 37 16.62 19.74 2.68
CA ILE A 37 16.14 18.35 2.84
C ILE A 37 16.44 17.50 1.60
N ILE A 38 16.28 18.06 0.41
CA ILE A 38 16.41 17.29 -0.84
C ILE A 38 17.84 17.18 -1.36
N SER A 39 18.79 17.91 -0.77
CA SER A 39 20.19 17.97 -1.25
C SER A 39 20.91 16.61 -1.24
N GLU A 40 20.43 15.67 -0.43
CA GLU A 40 20.97 14.32 -0.30
C GLU A 40 20.19 13.26 -1.11
N LEU A 41 19.21 13.67 -1.92
CA LEU A 41 18.34 12.75 -2.69
C LEU A 41 18.89 12.51 -4.10
N SER A 42 18.38 11.47 -4.75
CA SER A 42 18.66 11.23 -6.17
C SER A 42 18.07 12.34 -7.05
N ASP A 43 18.82 12.76 -8.06
CA ASP A 43 18.37 13.67 -9.13
C ASP A 43 17.04 13.23 -9.76
N THR A 44 16.76 11.93 -9.76
CA THR A 44 15.50 11.36 -10.28
C THR A 44 14.28 11.89 -9.52
N TYR A 45 14.39 12.06 -8.20
CA TYR A 45 13.26 12.40 -7.33
C TYR A 45 13.30 13.82 -6.77
N THR A 46 14.32 14.63 -7.05
CA THR A 46 14.44 16.02 -6.53
C THR A 46 13.16 16.83 -6.72
N LEU A 47 12.57 16.80 -7.92
CA LEU A 47 11.31 17.51 -8.21
C LEU A 47 10.14 16.95 -7.43
N SER A 48 10.06 15.63 -7.37
CA SER A 48 8.98 14.90 -6.73
C SER A 48 8.99 15.14 -5.22
N ALA A 49 10.18 15.17 -4.60
CA ALA A 49 10.40 15.51 -3.20
C ALA A 49 9.98 16.96 -2.91
N LYS A 50 10.38 17.93 -3.74
CA LYS A 50 9.91 19.33 -3.63
C LYS A 50 8.37 19.38 -3.63
N ASN A 51 7.73 18.71 -4.58
CA ASN A 51 6.27 18.74 -4.68
C ASN A 51 5.59 18.03 -3.50
N LEU A 52 6.13 16.93 -2.99
CA LEU A 52 5.66 16.28 -1.77
C LEU A 52 5.72 17.22 -0.58
N LEU A 53 6.86 17.87 -0.33
CA LEU A 53 7.01 18.81 0.80
C LEU A 53 6.04 19.99 0.70
N ARG A 54 5.88 20.56 -0.50
CA ARG A 54 4.87 21.60 -0.78
C ARG A 54 3.44 21.11 -0.55
N TYR A 55 3.16 19.85 -0.89
CA TYR A 55 1.85 19.23 -0.65
C TYR A 55 1.57 19.06 0.84
N LEU A 56 2.56 18.64 1.63
CA LEU A 56 2.43 18.55 3.08
C LEU A 56 2.11 19.91 3.69
N ILE A 57 2.80 20.98 3.25
CA ILE A 57 2.51 22.35 3.68
C ILE A 57 1.08 22.75 3.28
N LEU A 58 0.65 22.49 2.04
CA LEU A 58 -0.73 22.81 1.61
C LEU A 58 -1.78 22.10 2.48
N ARG A 59 -1.53 20.84 2.83
CA ARG A 59 -2.48 19.99 3.58
C ARG A 59 -2.55 20.29 5.07
N THR A 60 -1.75 21.23 5.60
CA THR A 60 -1.96 21.79 6.94
C THR A 60 -3.12 22.80 6.98
N TYR A 61 -3.60 23.24 5.82
CA TYR A 61 -4.75 24.14 5.68
C TYR A 61 -6.00 23.37 5.26
N ASP A 62 -7.16 23.76 5.80
CA ASP A 62 -8.43 23.36 5.21
C ASP A 62 -8.66 24.13 3.91
N VAL A 63 -8.39 23.46 2.78
CA VAL A 63 -8.57 24.02 1.45
C VAL A 63 -10.00 23.84 0.90
N SER A 64 -10.86 23.11 1.62
CA SER A 64 -12.22 22.78 1.16
C SER A 64 -13.10 24.02 1.06
N ARG A 65 -12.92 24.98 1.98
CA ARG A 65 -13.61 26.28 2.02
C ARG A 65 -13.46 27.13 0.76
N TYR A 66 -12.42 26.88 -0.05
CA TYR A 66 -12.19 27.66 -1.27
C TYR A 66 -12.88 27.07 -2.50
N HIS A 67 -13.28 25.80 -2.47
CA HIS A 67 -13.65 25.08 -3.68
C HIS A 67 -14.86 25.68 -4.38
N ASP A 68 -15.91 26.03 -3.64
CA ASP A 68 -17.14 26.55 -4.23
C ASP A 68 -16.90 27.94 -4.81
N SER A 69 -16.17 28.81 -4.09
CA SER A 69 -15.80 30.14 -4.59
C SER A 69 -14.90 30.07 -5.83
N LEU A 70 -13.96 29.12 -5.89
CA LEU A 70 -13.14 28.90 -7.09
C LEU A 70 -13.99 28.44 -8.27
N SER A 71 -14.93 27.50 -8.04
CA SER A 71 -15.84 27.01 -9.08
C SER A 71 -16.79 28.10 -9.60
N ASP A 72 -17.39 28.90 -8.71
CA ASP A 72 -18.25 30.04 -9.07
C ASP A 72 -17.53 31.05 -9.97
N LEU A 73 -16.22 31.24 -9.74
CA LEU A 73 -15.38 32.17 -10.49
C LEU A 73 -14.75 31.53 -11.75
N GLY A 74 -15.05 30.27 -12.05
CA GLY A 74 -14.45 29.54 -13.17
C GLY A 74 -12.94 29.32 -13.04
N LEU A 75 -12.41 29.35 -11.82
CA LEU A 75 -11.00 29.16 -11.52
C LEU A 75 -10.67 27.68 -11.33
N SER A 76 -9.39 27.33 -11.54
CA SER A 76 -8.93 25.95 -11.37
C SER A 76 -9.12 25.47 -9.93
N SER A 77 -9.57 24.23 -9.78
CA SER A 77 -9.79 23.62 -8.47
C SER A 77 -8.49 23.14 -7.82
N LEU A 78 -8.42 23.27 -6.50
CA LEU A 78 -7.39 22.65 -5.65
C LEU A 78 -7.63 21.16 -5.38
N ARG A 79 -8.81 20.61 -5.75
CA ARG A 79 -9.22 19.20 -5.48
C ARG A 79 -8.36 18.14 -6.20
N THR A 80 -7.49 18.54 -7.12
CA THR A 80 -6.69 17.63 -7.97
C THR A 80 -5.23 18.10 -8.14
N ALA A 81 -4.78 18.96 -7.24
CA ALA A 81 -3.51 19.68 -7.30
C ALA A 81 -2.31 18.89 -6.74
N GLU A 82 -2.52 17.67 -6.22
CA GLU A 82 -1.54 16.87 -5.49
C GLU A 82 -0.19 16.80 -6.22
N GLY A 83 -0.21 16.45 -7.50
CA GLY A 83 1.00 16.27 -8.28
C GLY A 83 1.70 17.56 -8.75
N TYR A 84 1.14 18.75 -8.53
CA TYR A 84 1.67 20.01 -9.09
C TYR A 84 1.26 21.24 -8.24
N VAL A 85 1.41 21.11 -6.92
CA VAL A 85 0.84 22.01 -5.90
C VAL A 85 1.18 23.47 -6.15
N TYR A 86 2.47 23.79 -6.23
CA TYR A 86 2.93 25.16 -6.37
C TYR A 86 2.40 25.79 -7.66
N SER A 87 2.46 25.06 -8.78
CA SER A 87 1.99 25.57 -10.07
C SER A 87 0.50 25.88 -10.06
N ASN A 88 -0.31 25.00 -9.47
CA ASN A 88 -1.76 25.19 -9.38
C ASN A 88 -2.10 26.40 -8.50
N LEU A 89 -1.59 26.43 -7.27
CA LEU A 89 -1.86 27.51 -6.32
C LEU A 89 -1.36 28.86 -6.85
N PHE A 90 -0.15 28.90 -7.42
CA PHE A 90 0.39 30.09 -8.06
C PHE A 90 -0.51 30.60 -9.19
N CYS A 91 -1.02 29.72 -10.04
CA CYS A 91 -1.90 30.13 -11.14
C CYS A 91 -3.24 30.67 -10.62
N ILE A 92 -3.81 30.07 -9.57
CA ILE A 92 -5.03 30.55 -8.93
C ILE A 92 -4.81 31.96 -8.38
N VAL A 93 -3.79 32.16 -7.52
CA VAL A 93 -3.46 33.47 -6.94
C VAL A 93 -3.22 34.51 -8.02
N LYS A 94 -2.46 34.17 -9.07
CA LYS A 94 -2.22 35.04 -10.22
C LYS A 94 -3.54 35.48 -10.86
N HIS A 95 -4.45 34.55 -11.17
CA HIS A 95 -5.71 34.89 -11.83
C HIS A 95 -6.64 35.70 -10.92
N VAL A 96 -6.74 35.34 -9.64
CA VAL A 96 -7.54 36.10 -8.64
C VAL A 96 -7.06 37.55 -8.53
N ARG A 97 -5.75 37.79 -8.56
CA ARG A 97 -5.19 39.15 -8.52
C ARG A 97 -5.41 39.93 -9.81
N LEU A 98 -5.24 39.28 -10.96
CA LEU A 98 -5.51 39.90 -12.26
C LEU A 98 -7.00 40.29 -12.42
N LEU A 99 -7.93 39.46 -11.93
CA LEU A 99 -9.37 39.78 -11.91
C LEU A 99 -9.71 41.02 -11.07
N GLN A 100 -8.87 41.35 -10.10
CA GLN A 100 -8.99 42.58 -9.29
C GLN A 100 -8.23 43.78 -9.89
N GLY A 101 -7.64 43.64 -11.08
CA GLY A 101 -6.79 44.67 -11.69
C GLY A 101 -5.44 44.87 -10.98
N LYS A 102 -5.06 43.97 -10.07
CA LYS A 102 -3.77 44.04 -9.36
C LYS A 102 -2.67 43.46 -10.26
N PRO A 103 -1.51 44.14 -10.38
CA PRO A 103 -0.37 43.58 -11.10
C PRO A 103 0.16 42.35 -10.35
N TYR A 104 0.68 41.37 -11.10
CA TYR A 104 1.31 40.19 -10.53
C TYR A 104 2.60 39.85 -11.26
N ARG A 105 3.72 39.81 -10.52
CA ARG A 105 5.03 39.45 -11.06
C ARG A 105 5.34 37.99 -10.75
N LYS A 106 5.73 37.25 -11.79
CA LYS A 106 6.25 35.89 -11.63
C LYS A 106 7.62 35.95 -10.92
N ARG A 107 7.75 35.28 -9.77
CA ARG A 107 9.08 35.02 -9.19
C ARG A 107 9.83 34.06 -10.11
N LYS A 108 11.02 34.43 -10.57
CA LYS A 108 11.80 33.64 -11.54
C LYS A 108 12.51 32.42 -10.93
N GLU A 109 12.60 32.35 -9.60
CA GLU A 109 13.54 31.46 -8.89
C GLU A 109 12.94 30.11 -8.45
N ILE A 110 11.62 29.90 -8.55
CA ILE A 110 10.99 28.68 -8.03
C ILE A 110 10.70 27.70 -9.16
N GLU A 111 11.27 26.50 -9.06
CA GLU A 111 11.06 25.46 -10.04
C GLU A 111 9.63 24.91 -10.01
N ILE A 112 9.00 24.88 -11.20
CA ILE A 112 7.58 24.59 -11.35
C ILE A 112 7.37 23.22 -12.00
N ILE A 113 6.63 22.34 -11.32
CA ILE A 113 6.00 21.18 -11.93
C ILE A 113 4.59 21.61 -12.32
N GLY A 114 4.29 21.67 -13.61
CA GLY A 114 2.93 21.85 -14.11
C GLY A 114 2.20 20.52 -14.28
N TYR A 115 0.89 20.57 -14.55
CA TYR A 115 0.03 19.40 -14.73
C TYR A 115 0.62 18.33 -15.68
N GLN A 116 1.06 18.73 -16.87
CA GLN A 116 1.61 17.79 -17.86
C GLN A 116 2.94 17.16 -17.40
N LYS A 117 3.81 17.95 -16.75
CA LYS A 117 5.08 17.46 -16.21
C LYS A 117 4.85 16.47 -15.06
N SER A 118 3.89 16.75 -14.18
CA SER A 118 3.46 15.81 -13.12
C SER A 118 3.01 14.46 -13.68
N LYS A 119 2.14 14.47 -14.69
CA LYS A 119 1.69 13.25 -15.37
C LYS A 119 2.84 12.50 -16.03
N LYS A 120 3.82 13.21 -16.59
CA LYS A 120 5.01 12.59 -17.17
C LYS A 120 5.89 11.95 -16.09
N LEU A 121 6.11 12.61 -14.96
CA LEU A 121 6.94 12.11 -13.85
C LEU A 121 6.40 10.78 -13.30
N ILE A 122 5.12 10.72 -12.90
CA ILE A 122 4.54 9.49 -12.37
C ILE A 122 4.63 8.34 -13.39
N LYS A 123 4.42 8.62 -14.69
CA LYS A 123 4.59 7.63 -15.76
C LYS A 123 6.03 7.17 -15.91
N THR A 124 6.98 8.08 -15.84
CA THR A 124 8.41 7.76 -15.90
C THR A 124 8.81 6.87 -14.73
N HIS A 125 8.49 7.25 -13.49
CA HIS A 125 8.84 6.44 -12.32
C HIS A 125 8.16 5.07 -12.34
N ALA A 126 6.89 5.00 -12.74
CA ALA A 126 6.18 3.73 -12.92
C ALA A 126 6.86 2.83 -13.96
N ASN A 127 7.26 3.39 -15.10
CA ASN A 127 7.92 2.66 -16.18
C ASN A 127 9.33 2.20 -15.80
N ASP A 128 10.07 3.02 -15.05
CA ASP A 128 11.41 2.69 -14.56
C ASP A 128 11.38 1.60 -13.49
N LEU A 129 10.37 1.61 -12.60
CA LEU A 129 10.17 0.58 -11.59
C LEU A 129 9.61 -0.73 -12.20
N PHE A 130 8.52 -0.65 -12.96
CA PHE A 130 7.80 -1.81 -13.46
C PHE A 130 8.19 -2.16 -14.89
N ASN A 131 7.72 -1.44 -15.91
CA ASN A 131 8.00 -1.83 -17.30
C ASN A 131 8.01 -0.62 -18.25
N LYS A 132 9.01 -0.55 -19.15
CA LYS A 132 9.22 0.61 -20.05
C LYS A 132 8.36 0.62 -21.31
N LYS A 133 7.46 -0.35 -21.47
CA LYS A 133 6.69 -0.50 -22.71
C LYS A 133 5.70 0.66 -22.87
N GLN A 134 5.69 1.27 -24.06
CA GLN A 134 4.58 2.14 -24.47
C GLN A 134 3.34 1.27 -24.68
N LYS A 135 2.49 1.20 -23.67
CA LYS A 135 1.24 0.45 -23.72
C LYS A 135 0.06 1.40 -23.85
N LYS A 136 -1.04 0.88 -24.40
CA LYS A 136 -2.33 1.55 -24.37
C LYS A 136 -2.86 1.63 -22.93
N GLN A 137 -2.59 0.60 -22.13
CA GLN A 137 -2.92 0.55 -20.72
C GLN A 137 -1.74 1.00 -19.86
N PHE A 138 -2.00 1.75 -18.80
CA PHE A 138 -0.99 2.27 -17.91
C PHE A 138 -0.76 1.38 -16.67
N THR A 139 -1.78 0.68 -16.19
CA THR A 139 -1.69 -0.16 -14.99
C THR A 139 -1.08 -1.53 -15.33
N GLU A 140 -0.04 -1.91 -14.59
CA GLU A 140 0.62 -3.21 -14.73
C GLU A 140 -0.07 -4.30 -13.89
N ILE A 141 -0.06 -5.54 -14.37
CA ILE A 141 -0.63 -6.68 -13.62
C ILE A 141 0.48 -7.50 -12.96
N MET A 142 0.49 -7.49 -11.62
CA MET A 142 1.35 -8.33 -10.80
C MET A 142 0.59 -9.56 -10.32
N VAL A 143 1.21 -10.74 -10.37
CA VAL A 143 0.59 -11.99 -9.90
C VAL A 143 1.55 -12.75 -8.99
N THR A 144 1.04 -13.20 -7.85
CA THR A 144 1.80 -14.07 -6.93
C THR A 144 1.90 -15.48 -7.50
N LEU A 145 3.13 -16.01 -7.61
CA LEU A 145 3.34 -17.36 -8.11
C LEU A 145 3.03 -18.43 -7.04
N PRO A 146 2.33 -19.51 -7.43
CA PRO A 146 2.16 -20.71 -6.60
C PRO A 146 3.47 -21.52 -6.56
N LEU A 147 3.69 -22.33 -5.51
CA LEU A 147 4.95 -23.09 -5.35
C LEU A 147 5.15 -24.13 -6.47
N GLU A 148 4.04 -24.64 -6.97
CA GLU A 148 3.89 -25.56 -8.08
C GLU A 148 4.54 -25.01 -9.37
N ALA A 149 4.65 -23.69 -9.52
CA ALA A 149 5.31 -23.05 -10.66
C ALA A 149 6.82 -23.38 -10.74
N ALA A 150 7.43 -23.84 -9.65
CA ALA A 150 8.81 -24.34 -9.65
C ALA A 150 8.94 -25.72 -10.32
N HIS A 151 7.84 -26.47 -10.44
CA HIS A 151 7.82 -27.81 -11.03
C HIS A 151 7.13 -27.83 -12.39
N ASP A 152 6.25 -26.86 -12.65
CA ASP A 152 5.52 -26.76 -13.91
C ASP A 152 5.61 -25.34 -14.50
N LYS A 153 6.46 -25.18 -15.50
CA LYS A 153 6.62 -23.94 -16.28
C LYS A 153 5.33 -23.51 -16.98
N THR A 154 4.42 -24.44 -17.30
CA THR A 154 3.18 -24.12 -18.03
C THR A 154 2.28 -23.18 -17.24
N ILE A 155 2.33 -23.24 -15.90
CA ILE A 155 1.62 -22.33 -15.00
C ILE A 155 2.03 -20.88 -15.29
N ILE A 156 3.33 -20.59 -15.30
CA ILE A 156 3.86 -19.25 -15.57
C ILE A 156 3.53 -18.83 -17.01
N ARG A 157 3.70 -19.73 -17.97
CA ARG A 157 3.37 -19.47 -19.39
C ARG A 157 1.92 -19.03 -19.57
N ASN A 158 0.98 -19.70 -18.90
CA ASN A 158 -0.45 -19.40 -19.00
C ASN A 158 -0.79 -18.05 -18.34
N MET A 159 -0.15 -17.71 -17.22
CA MET A 159 -0.32 -16.41 -16.57
C MET A 159 0.20 -15.27 -17.47
N VAL A 160 1.39 -15.41 -18.07
CA VAL A 160 1.96 -14.43 -19.00
C VAL A 160 1.04 -14.25 -20.22
N LYS A 161 0.59 -15.34 -20.83
CA LYS A 161 -0.36 -15.29 -21.96
C LYS A 161 -1.68 -14.61 -21.59
N SER A 162 -2.13 -14.76 -20.35
CA SER A 162 -3.35 -14.12 -19.85
C SER A 162 -3.18 -12.62 -19.60
N GLY A 163 -1.95 -12.16 -19.33
CA GLY A 163 -1.62 -10.75 -19.15
C GLY A 163 -0.77 -10.41 -17.93
N MET A 164 -0.17 -11.39 -17.24
CA MET A 164 0.78 -11.12 -16.15
C MET A 164 2.04 -10.45 -16.69
N GLU A 165 2.47 -9.38 -16.01
CA GLU A 165 3.65 -8.57 -16.39
C GLU A 165 4.71 -8.56 -15.30
N ILE A 166 4.31 -8.79 -14.05
CA ILE A 166 5.22 -8.90 -12.91
C ILE A 166 4.91 -10.19 -12.15
N ALA A 167 5.89 -11.08 -12.06
CA ALA A 167 5.82 -12.30 -11.27
C ALA A 167 6.30 -12.02 -9.84
N ARG A 168 5.39 -12.11 -8.88
CA ARG A 168 5.71 -11.99 -7.45
C ARG A 168 6.05 -13.34 -6.84
N ILE A 169 7.26 -13.46 -6.29
CA ILE A 169 7.72 -14.59 -5.47
C ILE A 169 7.68 -14.15 -4.01
N ASN A 170 6.85 -14.80 -3.20
CA ASN A 170 6.69 -14.50 -1.78
C ASN A 170 7.66 -15.35 -0.94
N LEU A 171 8.66 -14.72 -0.33
CA LEU A 171 9.74 -15.42 0.37
C LEU A 171 9.34 -15.95 1.76
N SER A 172 8.11 -15.70 2.20
CA SER A 172 7.56 -16.38 3.39
C SER A 172 7.25 -17.85 3.15
N HIS A 173 7.34 -18.32 1.91
CA HIS A 173 7.09 -19.70 1.54
C HIS A 173 8.13 -20.19 0.54
N GLY A 174 8.47 -21.48 0.63
CA GLY A 174 9.46 -22.10 -0.23
C GLY A 174 10.88 -21.92 0.27
N THR A 175 11.83 -22.24 -0.60
CA THR A 175 13.27 -22.22 -0.33
C THR A 175 13.98 -21.61 -1.52
N ILE A 176 15.25 -21.24 -1.36
CA ILE A 176 16.11 -20.76 -2.46
C ILE A 176 16.02 -21.68 -3.67
N ALA A 177 16.12 -23.01 -3.49
CA ALA A 177 16.02 -23.97 -4.58
C ALA A 177 14.69 -23.88 -5.37
N ILE A 178 13.57 -23.69 -4.67
CA ILE A 178 12.26 -23.50 -5.29
C ILE A 178 12.21 -22.18 -6.06
N TRP A 179 12.68 -21.09 -5.46
CA TRP A 179 12.68 -19.77 -6.08
C TRP A 179 13.58 -19.74 -7.32
N THR A 180 14.77 -20.34 -7.27
CA THR A 180 15.67 -20.49 -8.42
C THR A 180 14.98 -21.18 -9.59
N LYS A 181 14.22 -22.25 -9.33
CA LYS A 181 13.45 -22.94 -10.39
C LYS A 181 12.34 -22.06 -10.97
N MET A 182 11.61 -21.31 -10.14
CA MET A 182 10.63 -20.34 -10.64
C MET A 182 11.28 -19.28 -11.53
N ILE A 183 12.42 -18.71 -11.10
CA ILE A 183 13.17 -17.69 -11.85
C ILE A 183 13.63 -18.26 -13.20
N GLN A 184 14.18 -19.47 -13.21
CA GLN A 184 14.56 -20.17 -14.44
C GLN A 184 13.36 -20.29 -15.40
N HIS A 185 12.22 -20.76 -14.90
CA HIS A 185 10.99 -20.88 -15.71
C HIS A 185 10.48 -19.51 -16.21
N ILE A 186 10.57 -18.44 -15.41
CA ILE A 186 10.23 -17.08 -15.84
C ILE A 186 11.10 -16.65 -17.03
N HIS A 187 12.41 -16.87 -16.95
CA HIS A 187 13.32 -16.53 -18.05
C HIS A 187 13.05 -17.34 -19.31
N GLU A 188 12.80 -18.65 -19.18
CA GLU A 188 12.42 -19.50 -20.32
C GLU A 188 11.11 -19.03 -20.96
N VAL A 189 10.07 -18.74 -20.17
CA VAL A 189 8.79 -18.24 -20.67
C VAL A 189 8.94 -16.86 -21.34
N LYS A 190 9.78 -15.98 -20.79
CA LYS A 190 10.09 -14.69 -21.40
C LYS A 190 10.68 -14.86 -22.81
N GLN A 191 11.60 -15.82 -23.00
CA GLN A 191 12.16 -16.12 -24.33
C GLN A 191 11.11 -16.73 -25.27
N GLU A 192 10.33 -17.71 -24.80
CA GLU A 192 9.29 -18.37 -25.60
C GLU A 192 8.19 -17.42 -26.08
N THR A 193 7.73 -16.53 -25.18
CA THR A 193 6.59 -15.64 -25.45
C THR A 193 7.01 -14.28 -26.02
N LYS A 194 8.30 -13.94 -25.96
CA LYS A 194 8.85 -12.61 -26.25
C LYS A 194 8.19 -11.49 -25.42
N GLN A 195 7.62 -11.84 -24.27
CA GLN A 195 7.03 -10.88 -23.34
C GLN A 195 7.99 -10.62 -22.19
N GLU A 196 8.30 -9.34 -21.97
CA GLU A 196 9.00 -8.88 -20.78
C GLU A 196 8.17 -9.16 -19.54
N VAL A 197 8.76 -9.88 -18.57
CA VAL A 197 8.17 -10.18 -17.26
C VAL A 197 9.21 -9.78 -16.21
N LYS A 198 8.80 -8.94 -15.25
CA LYS A 198 9.64 -8.57 -14.11
C LYS A 198 9.50 -9.56 -12.97
N ILE A 199 10.57 -9.72 -12.20
CA ILE A 199 10.61 -10.54 -11.00
C ILE A 199 10.53 -9.63 -9.78
N PHE A 200 9.47 -9.77 -9.00
CA PHE A 200 9.28 -9.10 -7.72
C PHE A 200 9.50 -10.13 -6.61
N MET A 201 10.47 -9.91 -5.72
CA MET A 201 10.72 -10.79 -4.57
C MET A 201 10.30 -10.10 -3.28
N ASP A 202 9.30 -10.65 -2.60
CA ASP A 202 8.70 -10.06 -1.42
C ASP A 202 9.35 -10.64 -0.16
N LEU A 203 10.11 -9.80 0.58
CA LEU A 203 10.73 -10.18 1.85
C LEU A 203 9.66 -10.59 2.86
N SER A 204 10.01 -11.45 3.81
CA SER A 204 9.02 -11.92 4.78
C SER A 204 8.71 -10.87 5.82
N GLY A 205 9.73 -10.19 6.34
CA GLY A 205 9.60 -9.33 7.50
C GLY A 205 9.21 -10.09 8.78
N PRO A 206 9.03 -9.38 9.91
CA PRO A 206 8.75 -9.94 11.22
C PRO A 206 7.30 -10.42 11.35
N LYS A 207 6.95 -11.53 10.68
CA LYS A 207 5.59 -12.07 10.74
C LYS A 207 5.29 -12.72 12.07
N ILE A 208 4.47 -12.05 12.86
CA ILE A 208 4.06 -12.53 14.18
C ILE A 208 2.97 -13.60 14.01
N ARG A 209 3.24 -14.80 14.53
CA ARG A 209 2.33 -15.93 14.43
C ARG A 209 2.34 -16.81 15.66
N THR A 210 1.25 -17.55 15.85
CA THR A 210 1.19 -18.69 16.78
C THR A 210 2.14 -19.80 16.32
N SER A 211 2.82 -20.45 17.26
CA SER A 211 3.66 -21.62 17.02
C SER A 211 2.86 -22.86 16.59
N GLN A 212 3.57 -23.96 16.34
CA GLN A 212 2.96 -25.23 16.02
C GLN A 212 2.04 -25.73 17.15
N ILE A 213 0.79 -26.04 16.82
CA ILE A 213 -0.16 -26.70 17.71
C ILE A 213 -0.32 -28.15 17.25
N GLU A 214 -0.09 -29.11 18.15
CA GLU A 214 -0.29 -30.54 17.93
C GLU A 214 -0.83 -31.20 19.20
N ILE A 215 -2.16 -31.25 19.33
CA ILE A 215 -2.80 -31.78 20.54
C ILE A 215 -3.33 -33.18 20.28
N ARG A 216 -2.68 -34.16 20.90
CA ARG A 216 -3.04 -35.57 20.84
C ARG A 216 -4.30 -35.84 21.67
N GLY A 217 -5.34 -36.32 21.01
CA GLY A 217 -6.60 -36.72 21.63
C GLY A 217 -6.60 -38.19 22.06
N LYS A 218 -7.68 -38.60 22.74
CA LYS A 218 -7.96 -40.02 23.01
C LYS A 218 -8.11 -40.77 21.67
N LYS A 219 -7.48 -41.94 21.53
CA LYS A 219 -7.38 -42.75 20.29
C LYS A 219 -6.43 -42.21 19.20
N GLY A 220 -5.37 -41.47 19.56
CA GLY A 220 -4.30 -41.10 18.62
C GLY A 220 -4.64 -40.00 17.60
N LYS A 221 -5.85 -39.42 17.64
CA LYS A 221 -6.22 -38.29 16.76
C LYS A 221 -5.41 -37.05 17.11
N VAL A 222 -4.62 -36.57 16.17
CA VAL A 222 -3.88 -35.31 16.26
C VAL A 222 -4.81 -34.16 15.83
N LYS A 223 -4.89 -33.10 16.65
CA LYS A 223 -5.59 -31.85 16.29
C LYS A 223 -4.59 -30.70 16.25
N ASN A 224 -4.59 -29.97 15.14
CA ASN A 224 -3.69 -28.82 14.92
C ASN A 224 -4.35 -27.48 15.32
N SER A 225 -5.21 -27.51 16.33
CA SER A 225 -5.94 -26.35 16.82
C SER A 225 -6.46 -26.54 18.24
N ILE A 226 -6.62 -25.42 18.93
CA ILE A 226 -7.42 -25.31 20.16
C ILE A 226 -8.81 -24.76 19.83
N THR A 227 -9.78 -25.08 20.68
CA THR A 227 -11.08 -24.42 20.66
C THR A 227 -10.98 -23.15 21.50
N VAL A 228 -11.62 -22.07 21.03
CA VAL A 228 -11.68 -20.79 21.74
C VAL A 228 -13.15 -20.38 21.94
N ARG A 229 -13.42 -19.65 23.03
CA ARG A 229 -14.75 -19.15 23.40
C ARG A 229 -14.63 -17.77 24.03
N ASN A 230 -15.67 -16.94 23.94
CA ASN A 230 -15.73 -15.66 24.65
C ASN A 230 -15.59 -15.86 26.16
N GLY A 231 -14.81 -15.00 26.81
CA GLY A 231 -14.45 -15.04 28.23
C GLY A 231 -13.39 -16.10 28.59
N GLU A 232 -12.93 -16.91 27.63
CA GLU A 232 -11.87 -17.90 27.87
C GLU A 232 -10.51 -17.22 28.03
N ARG A 233 -9.73 -17.66 29.03
CA ARG A 233 -8.35 -17.19 29.21
C ARG A 233 -7.33 -18.14 28.61
N ILE A 234 -6.35 -17.59 27.90
CA ILE A 234 -5.32 -18.33 27.18
C ILE A 234 -3.97 -17.76 27.55
N VAL A 235 -2.98 -18.64 27.73
CA VAL A 235 -1.58 -18.28 27.94
C VAL A 235 -0.85 -18.29 26.61
N LEU A 236 -0.26 -17.17 26.25
CA LEU A 236 0.77 -17.07 25.21
C LEU A 236 2.13 -17.20 25.86
N THR A 237 3.02 -18.02 25.30
CA THR A 237 4.34 -18.29 25.91
C THR A 237 5.49 -18.29 24.92
N LYS A 238 6.68 -17.89 25.41
CA LYS A 238 7.97 -18.05 24.71
C LYS A 238 8.47 -19.50 24.71
N ARG A 239 7.90 -20.35 25.56
CA ARG A 239 8.34 -21.74 25.67
C ARG A 239 7.94 -22.54 24.44
N LEU A 240 8.82 -23.44 24.02
CA LEU A 240 8.49 -24.43 23.01
C LEU A 240 7.37 -25.34 23.54
N THR A 241 6.19 -25.23 22.93
CA THR A 241 5.00 -26.00 23.30
C THR A 241 4.23 -26.40 22.04
N LEU A 242 3.64 -27.59 22.05
CA LEU A 242 2.70 -28.05 21.01
C LEU A 242 1.25 -27.61 21.31
N GLY A 243 1.10 -26.70 22.28
CA GLY A 243 -0.17 -26.16 22.73
C GLY A 243 -0.89 -27.08 23.72
N LYS A 244 -1.69 -26.47 24.60
CA LYS A 244 -2.54 -27.14 25.60
C LYS A 244 -3.97 -26.64 25.45
N LYS A 245 -4.95 -27.52 25.64
CA LYS A 245 -6.37 -27.14 25.63
C LYS A 245 -6.81 -26.67 27.01
N SER A 246 -7.73 -25.73 27.03
CA SER A 246 -8.47 -25.42 28.24
C SER A 246 -9.25 -26.63 28.75
N LYS A 247 -9.41 -26.70 30.07
CA LYS A 247 -10.34 -27.61 30.74
C LYS A 247 -11.35 -26.80 31.51
N PHE A 248 -12.60 -27.26 31.46
CA PHE A 248 -13.72 -26.63 32.15
C PHE A 248 -14.35 -27.62 33.14
N SER A 249 -14.81 -27.12 34.29
CA SER A 249 -15.54 -27.88 35.28
C SER A 249 -16.94 -28.24 34.79
N LYS A 250 -17.66 -29.09 35.55
CA LYS A 250 -19.09 -29.38 35.27
C LYS A 250 -19.98 -28.14 35.35
N LYS A 251 -19.54 -27.09 36.05
CA LYS A 251 -20.23 -25.78 36.15
C LYS A 251 -19.80 -24.79 35.07
N ASN A 252 -19.06 -25.26 34.05
CA ASN A 252 -18.52 -24.45 32.95
C ASN A 252 -17.50 -23.37 33.38
N GLU A 253 -16.87 -23.54 34.54
CA GLU A 253 -15.77 -22.68 35.00
C GLU A 253 -14.44 -23.18 34.43
N GLN A 254 -13.58 -22.28 33.97
CA GLN A 254 -12.27 -22.66 33.44
C GLN A 254 -11.32 -23.09 34.56
N VAL A 255 -10.97 -24.38 34.60
CA VAL A 255 -10.09 -24.97 35.63
C VAL A 255 -8.64 -25.07 35.16
N GLN A 256 -8.40 -25.08 33.85
CA GLN A 256 -7.06 -25.04 33.26
C GLN A 256 -7.11 -24.15 32.02
N LYS A 257 -6.16 -23.22 31.92
CA LYS A 257 -6.00 -22.32 30.78
C LYS A 257 -5.39 -23.07 29.59
N ALA A 258 -5.80 -22.71 28.39
CA ALA A 258 -5.08 -23.12 27.18
C ALA A 258 -3.70 -22.46 27.16
N GLU A 259 -2.76 -23.08 26.47
CA GLU A 259 -1.40 -22.55 26.28
C GLU A 259 -1.07 -22.64 24.79
N ILE A 260 -0.51 -21.58 24.21
CA ILE A 260 -0.04 -21.54 22.82
C ILE A 260 1.32 -20.84 22.79
N GLY A 261 2.28 -21.42 22.07
CA GLY A 261 3.56 -20.77 21.81
C GLY A 261 3.43 -19.68 20.76
N VAL A 262 4.37 -18.73 20.74
CA VAL A 262 4.47 -17.68 19.71
C VAL A 262 5.81 -17.79 18.99
N LEU A 263 5.86 -17.49 17.68
CA LEU A 263 7.10 -17.64 16.90
C LEU A 263 8.11 -16.51 17.14
N LEU A 264 7.62 -15.30 17.42
CA LEU A 264 8.43 -14.14 17.79
C LEU A 264 8.18 -13.87 19.27
N HIS A 265 9.21 -14.05 20.09
CA HIS A 265 9.10 -13.99 21.54
C HIS A 265 9.02 -12.55 22.06
N GLU A 266 9.55 -11.60 21.29
CA GLU A 266 9.59 -10.17 21.59
C GLU A 266 8.18 -9.59 21.77
N ILE A 267 7.16 -10.22 21.17
CA ILE A 267 5.77 -9.77 21.37
C ILE A 267 5.31 -9.92 22.81
N ILE A 268 5.84 -10.91 23.53
CA ILE A 268 5.58 -11.08 24.97
C ILE A 268 6.31 -9.99 25.76
N ASP A 269 7.47 -9.54 25.29
CA ASP A 269 8.26 -8.49 25.92
C ASP A 269 7.65 -7.09 25.73
N ASP A 270 7.03 -6.83 24.58
CA ASP A 270 6.51 -5.51 24.26
C ASP A 270 5.08 -5.27 24.75
N VAL A 271 4.24 -6.32 24.75
CA VAL A 271 2.82 -6.17 25.09
C VAL A 271 2.61 -5.72 26.54
N GLN A 272 1.59 -4.90 26.77
CA GLN A 272 1.20 -4.39 28.08
C GLN A 272 -0.15 -4.92 28.51
N VAL A 273 -0.44 -4.86 29.81
CA VAL A 273 -1.79 -5.16 30.32
C VAL A 273 -2.79 -4.19 29.68
N ASN A 274 -3.95 -4.72 29.27
CA ASN A 274 -4.99 -4.06 28.48
C ASN A 274 -4.71 -3.89 26.97
N ASP A 275 -3.56 -4.34 26.46
CA ASP A 275 -3.35 -4.34 25.01
C ASP A 275 -4.30 -5.31 24.32
N VAL A 276 -4.75 -4.92 23.13
CA VAL A 276 -5.58 -5.76 22.27
C VAL A 276 -4.69 -6.72 21.49
N VAL A 277 -5.00 -8.01 21.56
CA VAL A 277 -4.33 -9.06 20.78
C VAL A 277 -5.35 -9.71 19.85
N LEU A 278 -5.09 -9.62 18.55
CA LEU A 278 -5.93 -10.15 17.49
C LEU A 278 -5.28 -11.39 16.87
N PHE A 279 -6.09 -12.40 16.54
CA PHE A 279 -5.62 -13.60 15.85
C PHE A 279 -6.42 -13.89 14.58
N ASP A 280 -5.75 -14.53 13.61
CA ASP A 280 -6.35 -15.01 12.35
C ASP A 280 -7.11 -13.89 11.63
N ASP A 281 -6.40 -12.80 11.31
CA ASP A 281 -6.92 -11.62 10.61
C ASP A 281 -8.06 -10.91 11.39
N GLY A 282 -7.97 -10.89 12.73
CA GLY A 282 -8.95 -10.26 13.60
C GLY A 282 -10.21 -11.10 13.88
N MET A 283 -10.27 -12.35 13.41
CA MET A 283 -11.40 -13.26 13.63
C MET A 283 -11.54 -13.69 15.09
N ILE A 284 -10.47 -13.62 15.88
CA ILE A 284 -10.48 -13.82 17.33
C ILE A 284 -9.85 -12.59 17.96
N GLN A 285 -10.58 -11.95 18.87
CA GLN A 285 -10.17 -10.75 19.57
C GLN A 285 -9.97 -11.08 21.04
N SER A 286 -8.95 -10.49 21.63
CA SER A 286 -8.61 -10.68 23.03
C SER A 286 -7.93 -9.47 23.62
N VAL A 287 -7.86 -9.43 24.94
CA VAL A 287 -7.17 -8.39 25.69
C VAL A 287 -6.19 -9.02 26.66
N VAL A 288 -5.02 -8.41 26.86
CA VAL A 288 -4.06 -8.85 27.87
C VAL A 288 -4.61 -8.57 29.26
N VAL A 289 -4.68 -9.63 30.07
CA VAL A 289 -5.12 -9.57 31.47
C VAL A 289 -3.94 -9.49 32.42
N SER A 290 -2.87 -10.23 32.15
CA SER A 290 -1.66 -10.19 32.97
C SER A 290 -0.43 -10.60 32.18
N LYS A 291 0.73 -10.14 32.61
CA LYS A 291 2.03 -10.40 31.97
C LYS A 291 3.08 -10.82 32.99
N SER A 292 3.94 -11.72 32.55
CA SER A 292 5.19 -12.13 33.21
C SER A 292 6.33 -12.11 32.20
N ALA A 293 7.55 -12.48 32.61
CA ALA A 293 8.72 -12.46 31.72
C ALA A 293 8.60 -13.43 30.51
N ASP A 294 7.96 -14.60 30.69
CA ASP A 294 7.91 -15.66 29.68
C ASP A 294 6.49 -15.94 29.13
N GLU A 295 5.48 -15.29 29.72
CA GLU A 295 4.09 -15.57 29.45
C GLU A 295 3.21 -14.33 29.55
N VAL A 296 2.18 -14.31 28.69
CA VAL A 296 1.09 -13.33 28.72
C VAL A 296 -0.22 -14.09 28.79
N GLU A 297 -1.06 -13.71 29.74
CA GLU A 297 -2.44 -14.19 29.81
C GLU A 297 -3.34 -13.21 29.07
N ILE A 298 -4.09 -13.74 28.11
CA ILE A 298 -5.12 -13.02 27.37
C ILE A 298 -6.49 -13.56 27.73
N GLU A 299 -7.51 -12.72 27.63
CA GLU A 299 -8.92 -13.10 27.70
C GLU A 299 -9.59 -12.84 26.36
N ILE A 300 -10.24 -13.86 25.81
CA ILE A 300 -10.96 -13.75 24.54
C ILE A 300 -12.19 -12.87 24.74
N THR A 301 -12.21 -11.70 24.10
CA THR A 301 -13.32 -10.76 24.18
C THR A 301 -14.38 -11.06 23.13
N ASN A 302 -13.97 -11.52 21.94
CA ASN A 302 -14.88 -11.86 20.86
C ASN A 302 -14.29 -12.93 19.92
N CYS A 303 -15.14 -13.81 19.37
CA CYS A 303 -14.71 -14.83 18.42
C CYS A 303 -15.73 -15.06 17.31
N TYR A 304 -15.29 -14.89 16.07
CA TYR A 304 -16.06 -15.19 14.84
C TYR A 304 -15.71 -16.58 14.26
N LYS A 305 -14.76 -17.28 14.89
CA LYS A 305 -14.41 -18.68 14.64
C LYS A 305 -14.22 -19.42 15.96
N THR A 306 -14.46 -20.72 15.94
CA THR A 306 -14.40 -21.59 17.13
C THR A 306 -13.03 -22.25 17.34
N LYS A 307 -12.05 -21.99 16.45
CA LYS A 307 -10.74 -22.66 16.49
C LYS A 307 -9.60 -21.70 16.17
N LEU A 308 -8.54 -21.77 16.98
CA LEU A 308 -7.24 -21.17 16.71
C LEU A 308 -6.24 -22.27 16.36
N SER A 309 -5.67 -22.23 15.16
CA SER A 309 -4.76 -23.26 14.64
C SER A 309 -3.30 -22.82 14.64
N SER A 310 -2.38 -23.72 14.28
CA SER A 310 -0.97 -23.39 14.07
C SER A 310 -0.76 -22.26 13.06
N HIS A 311 0.33 -21.52 13.22
CA HIS A 311 0.84 -20.51 12.26
C HIS A 311 -0.17 -19.43 11.87
N LYS A 312 -1.14 -19.13 12.74
CA LYS A 312 -2.09 -18.02 12.54
C LYS A 312 -1.45 -16.69 12.91
N GLY A 313 -1.75 -15.66 12.11
CA GLY A 313 -1.28 -14.30 12.33
C GLY A 313 -1.72 -13.78 13.70
N ILE A 314 -0.83 -13.04 14.35
CA ILE A 314 -1.10 -12.28 15.56
C ILE A 314 -0.87 -10.82 15.23
N ASN A 315 -1.82 -9.97 15.58
CA ASN A 315 -1.76 -8.52 15.38
C ASN A 315 -1.93 -7.81 16.72
N LEU A 316 -1.18 -6.73 16.91
CA LEU A 316 -1.08 -5.99 18.16
C LEU A 316 -1.26 -4.49 17.87
N PRO A 317 -2.47 -4.04 17.48
CA PRO A 317 -2.70 -2.71 16.88
C PRO A 317 -2.31 -1.51 17.76
N HIS A 318 -2.17 -1.72 19.06
CA HIS A 318 -1.90 -0.68 20.05
C HIS A 318 -0.55 -0.87 20.75
N THR A 319 0.18 -1.94 20.44
CA THR A 319 1.47 -2.24 21.04
C THR A 319 2.57 -1.69 20.16
N LYS A 320 3.50 -0.94 20.74
CA LYS A 320 4.72 -0.52 20.04
C LYS A 320 5.73 -1.66 20.06
N LEU A 321 5.87 -2.33 18.92
CA LEU A 321 6.75 -3.50 18.78
C LEU A 321 8.19 -3.08 18.45
N HIS A 322 9.14 -3.51 19.28
CA HIS A 322 10.58 -3.33 19.10
C HIS A 322 11.20 -4.49 18.30
N LEU A 323 10.51 -4.89 17.23
CA LEU A 323 11.01 -5.88 16.27
C LEU A 323 11.83 -5.21 15.17
N PRO A 324 12.89 -5.80 14.63
CA PRO A 324 13.53 -5.27 13.43
C PRO A 324 12.61 -5.51 12.21
N ALA A 325 12.51 -4.53 11.32
CA ALA A 325 11.73 -4.69 10.08
C ALA A 325 12.39 -5.68 9.12
N LEU A 326 13.73 -5.77 9.13
CA LEU A 326 14.47 -6.86 8.50
C LEU A 326 14.78 -7.95 9.51
N THR A 327 14.33 -9.16 9.23
CA THR A 327 14.70 -10.33 10.05
C THR A 327 16.06 -10.89 9.63
N ASP A 328 16.68 -11.70 10.49
CA ASP A 328 17.90 -12.45 10.13
C ASP A 328 17.72 -13.31 8.87
N ALA A 329 16.50 -13.85 8.68
CA ALA A 329 16.17 -14.61 7.48
C ALA A 329 16.14 -13.71 6.25
N ASP A 330 15.55 -12.51 6.35
CA ASP A 330 15.53 -11.55 5.25
C ASP A 330 16.96 -11.13 4.85
N ILE A 331 17.81 -10.81 5.83
CA ILE A 331 19.22 -10.44 5.60
C ILE A 331 19.97 -11.56 4.87
N LYS A 332 19.76 -12.82 5.28
CA LYS A 332 20.36 -14.00 4.60
C LYS A 332 19.86 -14.18 3.17
N HIS A 333 18.64 -13.75 2.86
CA HIS A 333 18.07 -13.84 1.52
C HIS A 333 18.44 -12.66 0.62
N LEU A 334 18.87 -11.52 1.17
CA LEU A 334 19.19 -10.32 0.38
C LEU A 334 20.20 -10.55 -0.76
N PRO A 335 21.31 -11.30 -0.60
CA PRO A 335 22.21 -11.57 -1.71
C PRO A 335 21.50 -12.24 -2.90
N PHE A 336 20.67 -13.25 -2.62
CA PHE A 336 19.89 -13.96 -3.63
C PHE A 336 18.84 -13.05 -4.29
N VAL A 337 18.20 -12.17 -3.51
CA VAL A 337 17.26 -11.17 -4.03
C VAL A 337 17.96 -10.17 -4.95
N CYS A 338 19.12 -9.65 -4.55
CA CYS A 338 19.89 -8.68 -5.33
C CYS A 338 20.36 -9.26 -6.68
N GLU A 339 20.68 -10.55 -6.71
CA GLU A 339 21.12 -11.24 -7.93
C GLU A 339 19.98 -11.47 -8.93
N HIS A 340 18.76 -11.78 -8.46
CA HIS A 340 17.70 -12.29 -9.33
C HIS A 340 16.46 -11.40 -9.46
N ALA A 341 16.19 -10.53 -8.49
CA ALA A 341 15.00 -9.71 -8.50
C ALA A 341 15.20 -8.45 -9.35
N ASN A 342 14.13 -7.99 -10.00
CA ASN A 342 14.07 -6.62 -10.51
C ASN A 342 13.59 -5.65 -9.43
N ILE A 343 12.73 -6.14 -8.53
CA ILE A 343 12.10 -5.35 -7.48
C ILE A 343 12.08 -6.18 -6.19
N VAL A 344 12.48 -5.59 -5.07
CA VAL A 344 12.29 -6.15 -3.73
C VAL A 344 11.09 -5.49 -3.03
N GLY A 345 10.22 -6.29 -2.45
CA GLY A 345 9.17 -5.84 -1.55
C GLY A 345 9.69 -5.81 -0.11
N TYR A 346 9.67 -4.65 0.53
CA TYR A 346 10.09 -4.48 1.92
C TYR A 346 8.86 -4.52 2.84
N SER A 347 8.62 -5.70 3.42
CA SER A 347 7.52 -5.95 4.36
C SER A 347 7.72 -5.26 5.70
N PHE A 348 6.62 -4.81 6.31
CA PHE A 348 6.51 -4.20 7.64
C PHE A 348 7.48 -3.04 7.89
N VAL A 349 7.86 -2.29 6.85
CA VAL A 349 8.57 -1.01 7.00
C VAL A 349 7.70 -0.06 7.82
N ARG A 350 8.26 0.58 8.85
CA ARG A 350 7.51 1.49 9.74
C ARG A 350 7.98 2.93 9.66
N ASN A 351 9.26 3.17 9.40
CA ASN A 351 9.84 4.50 9.44
C ASN A 351 11.09 4.62 8.54
N GLN A 352 11.64 5.83 8.47
CA GLN A 352 12.84 6.13 7.68
C GLN A 352 14.08 5.32 8.10
N ASN A 353 14.20 4.92 9.38
CA ASN A 353 15.36 4.18 9.85
C ASN A 353 15.35 2.74 9.31
N ASP A 354 14.17 2.13 9.23
CA ASP A 354 13.99 0.83 8.58
C ASP A 354 14.45 0.90 7.11
N VAL A 355 14.16 2.00 6.39
CA VAL A 355 14.61 2.22 5.01
C VAL A 355 16.14 2.34 4.94
N LYS A 356 16.75 3.13 5.83
CA LYS A 356 18.22 3.27 5.94
C LYS A 356 18.92 1.95 6.14
N GLN A 357 18.37 1.09 7.02
CA GLN A 357 18.92 -0.24 7.27
C GLN A 357 18.91 -1.09 6.00
N LEU A 358 17.79 -1.16 5.28
CA LEU A 358 17.73 -1.88 4.02
C LEU A 358 18.74 -1.31 3.01
N TYR A 359 18.83 0.01 2.87
CA TYR A 359 19.73 0.64 1.91
C TYR A 359 21.19 0.35 2.24
N SER A 360 21.59 0.37 3.51
CA SER A 360 22.94 0.00 3.93
C SER A 360 23.33 -1.43 3.53
N TYR A 361 22.41 -2.40 3.69
CA TYR A 361 22.64 -3.76 3.21
C TYR A 361 22.72 -3.83 1.69
N LEU A 362 21.81 -3.17 0.98
CA LEU A 362 21.81 -3.16 -0.49
C LEU A 362 23.05 -2.47 -1.07
N ASP A 363 23.57 -1.43 -0.42
CA ASP A 363 24.79 -0.73 -0.82
C ASP A 363 26.03 -1.62 -0.61
N THR A 364 26.07 -2.36 0.52
CA THR A 364 27.13 -3.35 0.79
C THR A 364 27.15 -4.47 -0.26
N LEU A 365 25.99 -4.82 -0.82
CA LEU A 365 25.84 -5.81 -1.89
C LEU A 365 25.99 -5.22 -3.30
N GLY A 366 26.26 -3.91 -3.43
CA GLY A 366 26.38 -3.23 -4.73
C GLY A 366 25.07 -3.16 -5.53
N ALA A 367 23.92 -3.41 -4.91
CA ALA A 367 22.63 -3.56 -5.56
C ALA A 367 21.93 -2.21 -5.80
N THR A 368 22.61 -1.26 -6.43
CA THR A 368 22.12 0.12 -6.61
C THR A 368 20.94 0.24 -7.57
N ASP A 369 20.82 -0.72 -8.50
CA ASP A 369 19.82 -0.71 -9.58
C ASP A 369 18.51 -1.46 -9.23
N LEU A 370 18.47 -2.15 -8.09
CA LEU A 370 17.32 -2.91 -7.60
C LEU A 370 16.18 -1.95 -7.22
N GLY A 371 14.98 -2.19 -7.77
CA GLY A 371 13.79 -1.44 -7.37
C GLY A 371 13.34 -1.81 -5.96
N VAL A 372 12.90 -0.83 -5.17
CA VAL A 372 12.44 -1.05 -3.79
C VAL A 372 10.99 -0.63 -3.64
N VAL A 373 10.14 -1.54 -3.18
CA VAL A 373 8.73 -1.23 -2.88
C VAL A 373 8.49 -1.32 -1.39
N PHE A 374 8.10 -0.19 -0.80
CA PHE A 374 7.74 -0.09 0.62
C PHE A 374 6.32 -0.59 0.84
N LYS A 375 6.15 -1.61 1.68
CA LYS A 375 4.83 -2.17 1.97
C LYS A 375 4.24 -1.52 3.20
N ILE A 376 3.14 -0.79 3.01
CA ILE A 376 2.45 -0.08 4.07
C ILE A 376 1.42 -1.03 4.68
N GLU A 377 1.80 -1.66 5.79
CA GLU A 377 1.12 -2.79 6.42
C GLU A 377 0.62 -2.49 7.85
N ASN A 378 1.01 -1.35 8.44
CA ASN A 378 0.63 -0.99 9.81
C ASN A 378 0.43 0.52 9.97
N LYS A 379 -0.08 0.92 11.13
CA LYS A 379 -0.39 2.31 11.46
C LYS A 379 0.85 3.23 11.44
N GLU A 380 1.96 2.78 12.02
CA GLU A 380 3.20 3.57 12.10
C GLU A 380 3.74 3.90 10.70
N ALA A 381 3.68 2.94 9.77
CA ALA A 381 4.08 3.11 8.38
C ALA A 381 3.23 4.17 7.65
N VAL A 382 1.93 4.23 7.95
CA VAL A 382 1.02 5.23 7.39
C VAL A 382 1.38 6.63 7.91
N GLU A 383 1.59 6.76 9.22
CA GLU A 383 1.93 8.04 9.86
C GLU A 383 3.30 8.56 9.40
N ASN A 384 4.25 7.64 9.17
CA ASN A 384 5.61 7.97 8.72
C ASN A 384 5.79 7.93 7.19
N LEU A 385 4.73 7.71 6.41
CA LEU A 385 4.84 7.55 4.95
C LEU A 385 5.62 8.68 4.27
N PRO A 386 5.44 9.97 4.59
CA PRO A 386 6.25 11.04 4.00
C PRO A 386 7.76 10.86 4.24
N PHE A 387 8.15 10.44 5.44
CA PHE A 387 9.56 10.21 5.79
C PHE A 387 10.12 8.96 5.12
N ILE A 388 9.33 7.89 5.03
CA ILE A 388 9.68 6.68 4.26
C ILE A 388 9.93 7.03 2.80
N LEU A 389 9.04 7.84 2.20
CA LEU A 389 9.18 8.29 0.81
C LEU A 389 10.43 9.14 0.62
N LEU A 390 10.66 10.15 1.45
CA LEU A 390 11.85 11.02 1.35
C LEU A 390 13.14 10.22 1.48
N GLU A 391 13.24 9.31 2.44
CA GLU A 391 14.41 8.45 2.58
C GLU A 391 14.56 7.50 1.39
N GLY A 392 13.44 6.95 0.90
CA GLY A 392 13.43 6.09 -0.29
C GLY A 392 13.92 6.81 -1.55
N MET A 393 13.66 8.12 -1.67
CA MET A 393 14.07 8.93 -2.82
C MET A 393 15.60 9.11 -2.95
N ARG A 394 16.40 8.57 -2.03
CA ARG A 394 17.85 8.40 -2.22
C ARG A 394 18.20 7.39 -3.33
N ARG A 395 17.25 6.54 -3.75
CA ARG A 395 17.40 5.60 -4.87
C ARG A 395 16.49 5.93 -6.05
N ASN A 396 16.84 5.41 -7.23
CA ASN A 396 16.22 5.80 -8.50
C ASN A 396 14.89 5.07 -8.80
N LYS A 397 14.63 3.94 -8.16
CA LYS A 397 13.47 3.08 -8.46
C LYS A 397 12.76 2.71 -7.17
N ILE A 398 11.76 3.51 -6.79
CA ILE A 398 10.95 3.25 -5.60
C ILE A 398 9.47 3.16 -5.93
N GLY A 399 8.74 2.41 -5.12
CA GLY A 399 7.29 2.34 -5.15
C GLY A 399 6.70 2.09 -3.77
N VAL A 400 5.38 2.16 -3.68
CA VAL A 400 4.63 1.85 -2.47
C VAL A 400 3.61 0.77 -2.77
N MET A 401 3.46 -0.21 -1.88
CA MET A 401 2.39 -1.19 -1.94
C MET A 401 1.41 -0.94 -0.79
N ILE A 402 0.13 -0.76 -1.13
CA ILE A 402 -0.95 -0.70 -0.14
C ILE A 402 -1.32 -2.15 0.21
N ALA A 403 -0.70 -2.68 1.26
CA ALA A 403 -0.88 -4.06 1.68
C ALA A 403 -2.07 -4.19 2.64
N ARG A 404 -3.27 -4.13 2.03
CA ARG A 404 -4.55 -3.96 2.74
C ARG A 404 -4.92 -5.08 3.72
N GLY A 405 -4.39 -6.29 3.55
CA GLY A 405 -4.67 -7.41 4.45
C GLY A 405 -4.20 -7.13 5.87
N ASP A 406 -2.88 -7.04 6.04
CA ASP A 406 -2.27 -6.71 7.33
C ASP A 406 -2.69 -5.30 7.81
N LEU A 407 -2.75 -4.32 6.90
CA LEU A 407 -3.12 -2.96 7.26
C LEU A 407 -4.52 -2.88 7.86
N ALA A 408 -5.54 -3.51 7.26
CA ALA A 408 -6.91 -3.46 7.77
C ALA A 408 -7.05 -4.04 9.18
N VAL A 409 -6.23 -5.04 9.53
CA VAL A 409 -6.21 -5.61 10.88
C VAL A 409 -5.59 -4.63 11.89
N GLU A 410 -4.58 -3.86 11.48
CA GLU A 410 -3.87 -2.90 12.33
C GLU A 410 -4.63 -1.57 12.54
N ILE A 411 -5.33 -1.06 11.53
CA ILE A 411 -6.03 0.25 11.63
C ILE A 411 -7.55 0.14 11.79
N GLY A 412 -8.11 -1.06 11.67
CA GLY A 412 -9.54 -1.31 11.62
C GLY A 412 -10.10 -1.31 10.19
N PHE A 413 -11.07 -2.19 9.94
CA PHE A 413 -11.66 -2.38 8.61
C PHE A 413 -12.44 -1.15 8.12
N GLU A 414 -13.01 -0.36 9.02
CA GLU A 414 -13.78 0.83 8.70
C GLU A 414 -12.90 1.98 8.18
N LYS A 415 -11.61 2.02 8.56
CA LYS A 415 -10.68 3.08 8.16
C LYS A 415 -9.90 2.75 6.89
N ILE A 416 -9.96 1.52 6.39
CA ILE A 416 -9.13 1.07 5.27
C ILE A 416 -9.36 1.91 4.00
N SER A 417 -10.62 2.27 3.73
CA SER A 417 -10.98 3.06 2.54
C SER A 417 -10.48 4.51 2.60
N GLU A 418 -10.40 5.08 3.80
CA GLU A 418 -9.84 6.42 4.02
C GLU A 418 -8.30 6.37 3.90
N ILE A 419 -7.66 5.44 4.61
CA ILE A 419 -6.21 5.36 4.67
C ILE A 419 -5.59 4.99 3.31
N GLN A 420 -6.19 4.07 2.55
CA GLN A 420 -5.71 3.77 1.19
C GLN A 420 -5.74 5.03 0.29
N ASN A 421 -6.73 5.90 0.48
CA ASN A 421 -6.87 7.14 -0.28
C ASN A 421 -5.82 8.17 0.15
N HIS A 422 -5.48 8.24 1.44
CA HIS A 422 -4.36 9.05 1.94
C HIS A 422 -3.02 8.61 1.35
N ILE A 423 -2.76 7.30 1.31
CA ILE A 423 -1.54 6.75 0.70
C ILE A 423 -1.47 7.12 -0.79
N LEU A 424 -2.56 6.92 -1.54
CA LEU A 424 -2.62 7.31 -2.97
C LEU A 424 -2.32 8.80 -3.18
N LEU A 425 -2.90 9.68 -2.35
CA LEU A 425 -2.71 11.14 -2.44
C LEU A 425 -1.25 11.55 -2.18
N LEU A 426 -0.64 10.99 -1.12
CA LEU A 426 0.76 11.25 -0.78
C LEU A 426 1.70 10.74 -1.87
N CYS A 427 1.45 9.55 -2.41
CA CYS A 427 2.22 9.00 -3.53
C CYS A 427 2.03 9.79 -4.84
N GLU A 428 0.82 10.30 -5.15
CA GLU A 428 0.61 11.18 -6.31
C GLU A 428 1.38 12.50 -6.15
N ALA A 429 1.40 13.07 -4.95
CA ALA A 429 2.20 14.27 -4.64
C ALA A 429 3.72 14.01 -4.75
N ALA A 430 4.15 12.82 -4.34
CA ALA A 430 5.52 12.36 -4.46
C ALA A 430 5.88 11.79 -5.85
N HIS A 431 4.93 11.75 -6.78
CA HIS A 431 5.04 11.04 -8.07
C HIS A 431 5.60 9.61 -7.95
N VAL A 432 5.36 8.93 -6.81
CA VAL A 432 5.83 7.57 -6.56
C VAL A 432 4.75 6.57 -7.00
N PRO A 433 5.09 5.54 -7.80
CA PRO A 433 4.12 4.55 -8.27
C PRO A 433 3.56 3.71 -7.11
N VAL A 434 2.27 3.40 -7.19
CA VAL A 434 1.56 2.61 -6.19
C VAL A 434 1.16 1.24 -6.72
N ILE A 435 1.25 0.22 -5.87
CA ILE A 435 0.69 -1.11 -6.08
C ILE A 435 -0.55 -1.27 -5.21
N TRP A 436 -1.69 -1.48 -5.86
CA TRP A 436 -2.96 -1.83 -5.22
C TRP A 436 -2.97 -3.33 -4.92
N ALA A 437 -2.85 -3.71 -3.65
CA ALA A 437 -2.58 -5.09 -3.28
C ALA A 437 -3.55 -5.67 -2.26
N THR A 438 -3.56 -7.00 -2.23
CA THR A 438 -4.33 -7.88 -1.34
C THR A 438 -5.81 -7.92 -1.66
N GLN A 439 -6.40 -9.12 -1.69
CA GLN A 439 -7.85 -9.36 -1.88
C GLN A 439 -8.49 -8.79 -3.18
N VAL A 440 -7.69 -8.36 -4.16
CA VAL A 440 -8.21 -7.97 -5.48
C VAL A 440 -8.60 -9.23 -6.26
N LEU A 441 -9.89 -9.36 -6.62
CA LEU A 441 -10.43 -10.53 -7.34
C LEU A 441 -10.05 -11.88 -6.68
N ASP A 442 -9.92 -11.92 -5.35
CA ASP A 442 -9.47 -13.08 -4.60
C ASP A 442 -10.49 -14.22 -4.59
N ASN A 443 -11.78 -13.91 -4.49
CA ASN A 443 -12.85 -14.89 -4.66
C ASN A 443 -12.88 -15.42 -6.10
N LEU A 444 -12.67 -14.57 -7.11
CA LEU A 444 -12.56 -15.02 -8.50
C LEU A 444 -11.38 -15.98 -8.66
N ALA A 445 -10.19 -15.59 -8.20
CA ALA A 445 -9.00 -16.45 -8.30
C ALA A 445 -9.18 -17.81 -7.59
N LYS A 446 -9.94 -17.85 -6.48
CA LYS A 446 -10.18 -19.05 -5.68
C LYS A 446 -11.33 -19.94 -6.20
N THR A 447 -12.44 -19.33 -6.62
CA THR A 447 -13.72 -20.01 -6.86
C THR A 447 -14.20 -19.94 -8.30
N GLY A 448 -13.59 -19.09 -9.13
CA GLY A 448 -13.98 -18.87 -10.53
C GLY A 448 -15.08 -17.84 -10.73
N ILE A 449 -15.63 -17.26 -9.64
CA ILE A 449 -16.72 -16.28 -9.71
C ILE A 449 -16.32 -15.01 -8.94
N PRO A 450 -16.36 -13.81 -9.55
CA PRO A 450 -16.13 -12.57 -8.82
C PRO A 450 -17.39 -12.16 -8.06
N THR A 451 -17.19 -11.50 -6.92
CA THR A 451 -18.23 -10.74 -6.24
C THR A 451 -18.36 -9.34 -6.86
N ARG A 452 -19.52 -8.69 -6.66
CA ARG A 452 -19.72 -7.30 -7.11
C ARG A 452 -18.73 -6.33 -6.43
N ALA A 453 -18.44 -6.57 -5.14
CA ALA A 453 -17.50 -5.77 -4.37
C ALA A 453 -16.09 -5.80 -4.97
N GLU A 454 -15.63 -6.96 -5.46
CA GLU A 454 -14.31 -7.06 -6.09
C GLU A 454 -14.22 -6.34 -7.43
N ILE A 455 -15.30 -6.31 -8.23
CA ILE A 455 -15.34 -5.53 -9.47
C ILE A 455 -15.24 -4.03 -9.17
N SER A 456 -15.98 -3.56 -8.16
CA SER A 456 -15.87 -2.17 -7.68
C SER A 456 -14.48 -1.87 -7.12
N ASP A 457 -13.85 -2.81 -6.43
CA ASP A 457 -12.49 -2.67 -5.90
C ASP A 457 -11.46 -2.49 -7.02
N VAL A 458 -11.55 -3.29 -8.10
CA VAL A 458 -10.69 -3.13 -9.28
C VAL A 458 -10.87 -1.75 -9.90
N ALA A 459 -12.11 -1.25 -10.00
CA ALA A 459 -12.38 0.08 -10.56
C ALA A 459 -11.72 1.20 -9.75
N GLN A 460 -11.61 1.06 -8.42
CA GLN A 460 -10.85 1.99 -7.58
C GLN A 460 -9.34 1.79 -7.73
N GLY A 461 -8.90 0.53 -7.85
CA GLY A 461 -7.49 0.16 -8.05
C GLY A 461 -6.86 0.70 -9.33
N VAL A 462 -7.65 1.11 -10.33
CA VAL A 462 -7.17 1.78 -11.56
C VAL A 462 -6.42 3.10 -11.27
N GLN A 463 -6.60 3.68 -10.07
CA GLN A 463 -5.81 4.83 -9.64
C GLN A 463 -4.34 4.49 -9.34
N ALA A 464 -4.00 3.20 -9.17
CA ALA A 464 -2.65 2.74 -8.94
C ALA A 464 -1.93 2.42 -10.26
N GLU A 465 -0.60 2.39 -10.23
CA GLU A 465 0.25 2.03 -11.38
C GLU A 465 0.35 0.51 -11.58
N CYS A 466 0.00 -0.26 -10.55
CA CYS A 466 0.00 -1.71 -10.61
C CYS A 466 -1.10 -2.29 -9.72
N ILE A 467 -1.73 -3.37 -10.16
CA ILE A 467 -2.68 -4.15 -9.36
C ILE A 467 -2.10 -5.55 -9.13
N MET A 468 -2.09 -5.99 -7.87
CA MET A 468 -1.59 -7.30 -7.47
C MET A 468 -2.73 -8.31 -7.27
N LEU A 469 -2.68 -9.41 -8.01
CA LEU A 469 -3.51 -10.59 -7.80
C LEU A 469 -2.76 -11.65 -6.96
N ASN A 470 -3.49 -12.34 -6.10
CA ASN A 470 -2.97 -13.50 -5.38
C ASN A 470 -3.13 -14.78 -6.24
N LYS A 471 -2.55 -15.90 -5.79
CA LYS A 471 -2.65 -17.19 -6.47
C LYS A 471 -4.01 -17.87 -6.26
N GLY A 472 -4.43 -18.68 -7.22
CA GLY A 472 -5.62 -19.53 -7.12
C GLY A 472 -5.84 -20.38 -8.38
N PRO A 473 -6.71 -21.40 -8.33
CA PRO A 473 -6.98 -22.27 -9.47
C PRO A 473 -7.53 -21.54 -10.70
N TYR A 474 -8.26 -20.43 -10.50
CA TYR A 474 -8.86 -19.61 -11.57
C TYR A 474 -8.10 -18.28 -11.79
N ILE A 475 -6.80 -18.28 -11.50
CA ILE A 475 -5.97 -17.07 -11.61
C ILE A 475 -5.87 -16.55 -13.05
N ASN A 476 -5.89 -17.43 -14.05
CA ASN A 476 -5.83 -17.00 -15.44
C ASN A 476 -7.09 -16.23 -15.84
N GLU A 477 -8.26 -16.67 -15.35
CA GLU A 477 -9.54 -15.97 -15.50
C GLU A 477 -9.50 -14.62 -14.78
N ALA A 478 -8.97 -14.57 -13.55
CA ALA A 478 -8.82 -13.33 -12.80
C ALA A 478 -7.94 -12.30 -13.54
N ILE A 479 -6.80 -12.72 -14.10
CA ILE A 479 -5.91 -11.87 -14.90
C ILE A 479 -6.65 -11.32 -16.13
N ARG A 480 -7.38 -12.18 -16.88
CA ARG A 480 -8.13 -11.75 -18.07
C ARG A 480 -9.25 -10.77 -17.71
N THR A 481 -9.99 -11.03 -16.64
CA THR A 481 -11.05 -10.15 -16.13
C THR A 481 -10.47 -8.79 -15.75
N LEU A 482 -9.38 -8.77 -14.96
CA LEU A 482 -8.69 -7.53 -14.59
C LEU A 482 -8.27 -6.74 -15.84
N LYS A 483 -7.61 -7.39 -16.79
CA LYS A 483 -7.17 -6.77 -18.04
C LYS A 483 -8.33 -6.16 -18.83
N ASN A 484 -9.46 -6.86 -18.93
CA ASN A 484 -10.65 -6.37 -19.62
C ASN A 484 -11.23 -5.12 -18.94
N ILE A 485 -11.27 -5.10 -17.60
CA ILE A 485 -11.75 -3.94 -16.84
C ILE A 485 -10.81 -2.75 -17.05
N LEU A 486 -9.49 -2.95 -17.00
CA LEU A 486 -8.50 -1.89 -17.24
C LEU A 486 -8.66 -1.27 -18.64
N VAL A 487 -8.86 -2.10 -19.68
CA VAL A 487 -9.11 -1.65 -21.06
C VAL A 487 -10.34 -0.74 -21.15
N GLN A 488 -11.37 -0.99 -20.34
CA GLN A 488 -12.61 -0.22 -20.34
C GLN A 488 -12.50 1.07 -19.52
N ILE A 489 -11.82 1.07 -18.37
CA ILE A 489 -11.85 2.20 -17.41
C ILE A 489 -10.75 3.23 -17.67
N GLU A 490 -9.51 2.81 -17.96
CA GLU A 490 -8.38 3.73 -18.12
C GLU A 490 -8.53 4.76 -19.25
N PRO A 491 -9.23 4.48 -20.37
CA PRO A 491 -9.50 5.51 -21.36
C PRO A 491 -10.27 6.72 -20.80
N HIS A 492 -11.08 6.50 -19.75
CA HIS A 492 -12.01 7.48 -19.17
C HIS A 492 -11.46 8.14 -17.89
N SER A 493 -10.32 7.68 -17.36
CA SER A 493 -9.76 8.17 -16.10
C SER A 493 -8.23 8.10 -16.09
N PHE A 494 -7.60 9.05 -15.40
CA PHE A 494 -6.19 8.96 -15.04
C PHE A 494 -6.04 9.43 -13.60
N LYS A 495 -5.62 8.54 -12.69
CA LYS A 495 -5.74 8.80 -11.25
C LYS A 495 -7.20 9.18 -10.93
N LYS A 496 -7.42 10.23 -10.12
CA LYS A 496 -8.74 10.78 -9.79
C LYS A 496 -9.36 11.66 -10.89
N LYS A 497 -8.68 11.84 -12.02
CA LYS A 497 -9.05 12.83 -13.04
C LYS A 497 -9.80 12.14 -14.17
N ASN A 498 -11.10 12.38 -14.27
CA ASN A 498 -11.92 11.90 -15.37
C ASN A 498 -11.53 12.61 -16.67
N THR A 499 -11.34 11.86 -17.74
CA THR A 499 -10.99 12.41 -19.07
C THR A 499 -12.21 12.86 -19.86
N LEU A 500 -13.42 12.49 -19.40
CA LEU A 500 -14.71 12.83 -20.01
C LEU A 500 -14.77 12.55 -21.52
N LYS A 501 -14.28 11.37 -21.92
CA LYS A 501 -14.51 10.90 -23.30
C LYS A 501 -16.01 10.85 -23.60
N PRO A 502 -16.42 11.04 -24.87
CA PRO A 502 -17.82 10.91 -25.28
C PRO A 502 -18.44 9.62 -24.73
N LEU A 503 -19.64 9.74 -24.18
CA LEU A 503 -20.41 8.59 -23.71
C LEU A 503 -21.21 8.04 -24.88
N ASP A 504 -21.15 6.73 -25.11
CA ASP A 504 -21.94 6.08 -26.17
C ASP A 504 -23.43 6.36 -26.01
N ILE A 505 -23.92 6.40 -24.76
CA ILE A 505 -25.32 6.76 -24.47
C ILE A 505 -25.64 8.20 -24.90
N ALA A 506 -24.73 9.15 -24.73
CA ALA A 506 -24.94 10.53 -25.14
C ALA A 506 -24.92 10.65 -26.66
N LEU A 507 -23.98 9.98 -27.34
CA LEU A 507 -23.93 9.94 -28.81
C LEU A 507 -25.23 9.35 -29.40
N ASN A 508 -25.69 8.22 -28.84
CA ASN A 508 -26.92 7.55 -29.27
C ASN A 508 -28.18 8.36 -28.96
N ALA A 509 -28.24 9.01 -27.79
CA ALA A 509 -29.38 9.82 -27.40
C ALA A 509 -29.46 11.09 -28.26
N VAL A 510 -28.35 11.79 -28.45
CA VAL A 510 -28.29 13.00 -29.29
C VAL A 510 -28.72 12.66 -30.72
N GLY A 511 -28.21 11.59 -31.33
CA GLY A 511 -28.62 11.20 -32.69
C GLY A 511 -30.05 10.67 -32.82
N LYS A 512 -30.77 10.48 -31.72
CA LYS A 512 -32.21 10.16 -31.71
C LYS A 512 -33.09 11.36 -31.37
N LEU A 513 -32.57 12.29 -30.57
CA LEU A 513 -33.27 13.48 -30.09
C LEU A 513 -33.19 14.63 -31.08
N PHE A 514 -32.09 14.72 -31.83
CA PHE A 514 -31.79 15.72 -32.85
C PHE A 514 -31.36 15.00 -34.13
#